data_AF-A0A661LF37-F1
#
_entry.id   AF-A0A661LF37-F1
#
_cell.length_a   1.000
_cell.length_b   1.000
_cell.length_c   1.000
_cell.angle_alpha   90.00
_cell.angle_beta   90.00
_cell.angle_gamma   90.00
#
_symmetry.space_group_name_H-M   'P 1'
#
loop_
_entity.id
_entity.type
_entity.pdbx_description
1 polymer ?
#
loop_
_entity_poly.entity_id
_entity_poly.type
_entity_poly.pdbx_seq_one_letter_code
_entity_poly.pdbx_strand_id
1 'polypeptide(L)'
;MRKESKGMLVAVAGQPNSGKSTIFNILTGARQHVANYPGVTVEKKTGSYHLKGDSIELVDLPGTYSLTSYTQEERIARDFLLDEKPAAVVDVVDASNLERNLYLTFQLAEMDIPLVINLNMMDMAERRGIKIDIEKLGQQLGASVVPTVGNRGKGKKELKEAVRTTSKEAQSNQIHLDYGEVLESYLSPLEKHLSDDTTLSASYPLRWLAVKLMENDTEAQRLVKENASNGNKILDLAEEKRKNYISTQKKAPEKAIAQLRYQAAQKIVDASVTRKKEIKRSLTDRLDQIVCNRFLGPIILAATIYLIYELAIVQGYNITPYTWPFLAGFRDFIASILPSEGFMFDPFFRSMPLWVVNGTIAVLNYIPIFLILFALIAILEDTGYMARMAFILDRVFRYFGLHGQSVLPMVIGGLYVGG
;
A
#
# COMPACT_ATOMS: atom_id res chain seq x y z
N MET A 1 13.31 -8.18 -43.98
CA MET A 1 13.44 -7.68 -42.59
C MET A 1 12.09 -7.12 -42.18
N ARG A 2 11.34 -7.80 -41.31
CA ARG A 2 10.06 -7.29 -40.80
C ARG A 2 10.39 -6.13 -39.86
N LYS A 3 9.88 -4.92 -40.15
CA LYS A 3 9.85 -3.81 -39.18
C LYS A 3 9.17 -4.35 -37.93
N GLU A 4 9.91 -4.48 -36.83
CA GLU A 4 9.31 -4.70 -35.51
C GLU A 4 8.40 -3.50 -35.25
N SER A 5 7.09 -3.76 -35.22
CA SER A 5 6.11 -2.81 -34.71
C SER A 5 6.50 -2.49 -33.27
N LYS A 6 7.04 -1.28 -33.03
CA LYS A 6 7.30 -0.76 -31.68
C LYS A 6 5.99 -0.94 -30.89
N GLY A 7 6.00 -1.76 -29.84
CA GLY A 7 4.80 -2.08 -29.07
C GLY A 7 4.25 -0.81 -28.41
N MET A 8 2.92 -0.74 -28.21
CA MET A 8 2.32 0.33 -27.43
C MET A 8 2.64 0.12 -25.95
N LEU A 9 3.40 1.03 -25.36
CA LEU A 9 3.75 1.01 -23.95
C LEU A 9 2.56 1.49 -23.11
N VAL A 10 2.17 0.68 -22.13
CA VAL A 10 1.07 0.96 -21.20
C VAL A 10 1.57 0.74 -19.78
N ALA A 11 1.35 1.73 -18.91
CA ALA A 11 1.67 1.59 -17.50
C ALA A 11 0.48 1.00 -16.72
N VAL A 12 0.73 0.20 -15.70
CA VAL A 12 -0.27 -0.22 -14.73
C VAL A 12 0.05 0.47 -13.41
N ALA A 13 -0.83 1.37 -12.99
CA ALA A 13 -0.73 2.14 -11.75
C ALA A 13 -1.86 1.75 -10.80
N GLY A 14 -1.73 2.13 -9.53
CA GLY A 14 -2.76 1.88 -8.53
C GLY A 14 -2.20 1.87 -7.12
N GLN A 15 -3.09 2.03 -6.15
CA GLN A 15 -2.72 2.01 -4.74
C GLN A 15 -2.23 0.62 -4.30
N PRO A 16 -1.38 0.54 -3.26
CA PRO A 16 -1.09 -0.73 -2.60
C PRO A 16 -2.38 -1.47 -2.24
N ASN A 17 -2.38 -2.78 -2.47
CA ASN A 17 -3.53 -3.67 -2.21
C ASN A 17 -4.78 -3.43 -3.08
N SER A 18 -4.76 -2.61 -4.14
CA SER A 18 -5.90 -2.48 -5.07
C SER A 18 -6.08 -3.68 -6.03
N GLY A 19 -5.17 -4.67 -5.95
CA GLY A 19 -5.13 -5.83 -6.84
C GLY A 19 -4.38 -5.58 -8.15
N LYS A 20 -3.55 -4.53 -8.21
CA LYS A 20 -2.67 -4.18 -9.33
C LYS A 20 -1.90 -5.37 -9.91
N SER A 21 -1.15 -6.11 -9.09
CA SER A 21 -0.40 -7.29 -9.53
C SER A 21 -1.29 -8.39 -10.10
N THR A 22 -2.50 -8.55 -9.54
CA THR A 22 -3.50 -9.51 -10.03
C THR A 22 -3.98 -9.11 -11.42
N ILE A 23 -4.29 -7.83 -11.65
CA ILE A 23 -4.67 -7.30 -12.96
C ILE A 23 -3.53 -7.45 -13.98
N PHE A 24 -2.31 -7.10 -13.58
CA PHE A 24 -1.12 -7.26 -14.42
C PHE A 24 -0.99 -8.70 -14.91
N ASN A 25 -1.05 -9.68 -14.00
CA ASN A 25 -0.95 -11.11 -14.31
C ASN A 25 -2.07 -11.59 -15.24
N ILE A 26 -3.30 -11.09 -15.09
CA ILE A 26 -4.41 -11.46 -15.96
C ILE A 26 -4.19 -10.95 -17.38
N LEU A 27 -3.63 -9.75 -17.53
CA LEU A 27 -3.38 -9.14 -18.83
C LEU A 27 -2.22 -9.82 -19.57
N THR A 28 -1.09 -10.05 -18.88
CA THR A 28 0.16 -10.58 -19.45
C THR A 28 0.21 -12.12 -19.51
N GLY A 29 -0.44 -12.81 -18.56
CA GLY A 29 -0.35 -14.25 -18.42
C GLY A 29 1.09 -14.70 -18.09
N ALA A 30 1.59 -15.72 -18.78
CA ALA A 30 2.94 -16.25 -18.56
C ALA A 30 4.07 -15.38 -19.14
N ARG A 31 3.76 -14.34 -19.93
CA ARG A 31 4.76 -13.51 -20.62
C ARG A 31 5.13 -12.29 -19.79
N GLN A 32 5.85 -12.53 -18.70
CA GLN A 32 6.34 -11.48 -17.81
C GLN A 32 7.82 -11.64 -17.51
N HIS A 33 8.49 -10.53 -17.29
CA HIS A 33 9.89 -10.43 -16.90
C HIS A 33 10.01 -9.50 -15.70
N VAL A 34 10.77 -9.93 -14.69
CA VAL A 34 11.03 -9.15 -13.48
C VAL A 34 12.49 -8.72 -13.51
N ALA A 35 12.71 -7.42 -13.42
CA ALA A 35 14.02 -6.79 -13.26
C ALA A 35 13.96 -5.81 -12.08
N ASN A 36 15.05 -5.13 -11.79
CA ASN A 36 15.03 -3.96 -10.90
C ASN A 36 15.06 -2.68 -11.74
N TYR A 37 14.46 -1.60 -11.21
CA TYR A 37 14.68 -0.28 -11.79
C TYR A 37 16.18 0.10 -11.68
N PRO A 38 16.74 0.85 -12.64
CA PRO A 38 18.16 1.20 -12.63
C PRO A 38 18.59 1.89 -11.33
N GLY A 39 19.63 1.36 -10.67
CA GLY A 39 20.22 1.97 -9.48
C GLY A 39 19.41 1.84 -8.18
N VAL A 40 18.34 1.04 -8.16
CA VAL A 40 17.46 0.89 -6.99
C VAL A 40 17.05 -0.57 -6.76
N THR A 41 16.60 -0.90 -5.54
CA THR A 41 16.14 -2.25 -5.16
C THR A 41 14.66 -2.50 -5.45
N VAL A 42 13.98 -1.58 -6.12
CA VAL A 42 12.55 -1.69 -6.42
C VAL A 42 12.35 -2.54 -7.68
N GLU A 43 11.52 -3.57 -7.57
CA GLU A 43 11.19 -4.48 -8.68
C GLU A 43 10.42 -3.75 -9.80
N LYS A 44 10.88 -3.92 -11.04
CA LYS A 44 10.22 -3.55 -12.29
C LYS A 44 9.65 -4.81 -12.95
N LYS A 45 8.32 -4.95 -12.98
CA LYS A 45 7.65 -6.04 -13.70
C LYS A 45 7.20 -5.55 -15.07
N THR A 46 7.57 -6.28 -16.09
CA THR A 46 7.24 -5.98 -17.49
C THR A 46 6.59 -7.20 -18.12
N GLY A 47 5.70 -7.02 -19.07
CA GLY A 47 5.08 -8.13 -19.77
C GLY A 47 4.40 -7.66 -21.04
N SER A 48 3.92 -8.58 -21.87
CA SER A 48 3.31 -8.20 -23.14
C SER A 48 2.19 -9.13 -23.56
N TYR A 49 1.25 -8.59 -24.31
CA TYR A 49 0.19 -9.36 -24.96
C TYR A 49 -0.15 -8.79 -26.32
N HIS A 50 -0.78 -9.62 -27.15
CA HIS A 50 -1.23 -9.22 -28.47
C HIS A 50 -2.76 -9.20 -28.50
N LEU A 51 -3.34 -8.19 -29.15
CA LEU A 51 -4.78 -8.07 -29.33
C LEU A 51 -5.09 -7.49 -30.71
N LYS A 52 -5.83 -8.24 -31.54
CA LYS A 52 -6.28 -7.83 -32.88
C LYS A 52 -5.17 -7.18 -33.74
N GLY A 53 -3.98 -7.77 -33.72
CA GLY A 53 -2.81 -7.33 -34.50
C GLY A 53 -1.92 -6.30 -33.79
N ASP A 54 -2.34 -5.73 -32.66
CA ASP A 54 -1.56 -4.78 -31.89
C ASP A 54 -0.74 -5.49 -30.80
N SER A 55 0.53 -5.11 -30.66
CA SER A 55 1.40 -5.55 -29.57
C SER A 55 1.41 -4.50 -28.47
N ILE A 56 1.04 -4.90 -27.25
CA ILE A 56 0.94 -4.02 -26.07
C ILE A 56 1.96 -4.50 -25.05
N GLU A 57 2.85 -3.61 -24.65
CA GLU A 57 3.83 -3.81 -23.59
C GLU A 57 3.30 -3.16 -22.32
N LEU A 58 3.24 -3.93 -21.24
CA LEU A 58 2.78 -3.51 -19.92
C LEU A 58 3.96 -3.38 -18.98
N VAL A 59 4.01 -2.26 -18.26
CA VAL A 59 4.93 -2.06 -17.15
C VAL A 59 4.14 -1.86 -15.87
N ASP A 60 4.41 -2.68 -14.86
CA ASP A 60 3.85 -2.52 -13.52
C ASP A 60 4.62 -1.44 -12.77
N LEU A 61 3.93 -0.35 -12.42
CA LEU A 61 4.51 0.68 -11.56
C LEU A 61 4.46 0.23 -10.11
N PRO A 62 5.40 0.65 -9.26
CA PRO A 62 5.28 0.46 -7.81
C PRO A 62 3.92 0.96 -7.30
N GLY A 63 3.34 0.26 -6.32
CA GLY A 63 2.06 0.68 -5.74
C GLY A 63 2.25 1.95 -4.91
N THR A 64 1.54 3.03 -5.24
CA THR A 64 1.70 4.33 -4.59
C THR A 64 0.35 4.90 -4.17
N TYR A 65 0.31 5.64 -3.06
CA TYR A 65 -0.92 6.36 -2.67
C TYR A 65 -1.01 7.75 -3.32
N SER A 66 0.13 8.30 -3.71
CA SER A 66 0.31 9.58 -4.37
C SER A 66 1.52 9.56 -5.30
N LEU A 67 1.58 10.50 -6.23
CA LEU A 67 2.74 10.79 -7.08
C LEU A 67 3.54 11.97 -6.50
N THR A 68 3.65 12.02 -5.17
CA THR A 68 4.53 12.95 -4.45
C THR A 68 5.96 12.42 -4.40
N SER A 69 6.91 13.21 -3.93
CA SER A 69 8.33 12.83 -3.94
C SER A 69 8.82 12.15 -2.65
N TYR A 70 7.93 11.66 -1.78
CA TYR A 70 8.33 11.26 -0.42
C TYR A 70 9.02 9.90 -0.40
N THR A 71 8.43 8.88 -1.03
CA THR A 71 9.01 7.52 -1.07
C THR A 71 9.73 7.26 -2.40
N GLN A 72 10.59 6.24 -2.41
CA GLN A 72 11.33 5.85 -3.61
C GLN A 72 10.38 5.31 -4.68
N GLU A 73 9.34 4.59 -4.28
CA GLU A 73 8.28 4.07 -5.15
C GLU A 73 7.51 5.18 -5.85
N GLU A 74 7.14 6.25 -5.13
CA GLU A 74 6.43 7.39 -5.71
C GLU A 74 7.28 8.12 -6.75
N ARG A 75 8.58 8.32 -6.45
CA ARG A 75 9.53 8.93 -7.41
C ARG A 75 9.67 8.08 -8.66
N ILE A 76 9.87 6.77 -8.52
CA ILE A 76 10.00 5.85 -9.66
C ILE A 76 8.74 5.87 -10.53
N ALA A 77 7.56 5.81 -9.92
CA ALA A 77 6.30 5.85 -10.66
C ALA A 77 6.13 7.16 -11.43
N ARG A 78 6.41 8.30 -10.80
CA ARG A 78 6.36 9.62 -11.44
C ARG A 78 7.38 9.75 -12.58
N ASP A 79 8.64 9.42 -12.33
CA ASP A 79 9.72 9.59 -13.31
C ASP A 79 9.46 8.72 -14.53
N PHE A 80 9.01 7.47 -14.33
CA PHE A 80 8.58 6.61 -15.43
C PHE A 80 7.46 7.27 -16.27
N LEU A 81 6.44 7.83 -15.64
CA LEU A 81 5.31 8.45 -16.36
C LEU A 81 5.74 9.70 -17.14
N LEU A 82 6.68 10.49 -16.60
CA LEU A 82 7.20 11.70 -17.26
C LEU A 82 8.18 11.39 -18.40
N ASP A 83 9.08 10.43 -18.19
CA ASP A 83 10.19 10.15 -19.11
C ASP A 83 9.80 9.19 -20.24
N GLU A 84 9.08 8.11 -19.91
CA GLU A 84 8.72 7.07 -20.89
C GLU A 84 7.43 7.41 -21.66
N LYS A 85 6.61 8.34 -21.15
CA LYS A 85 5.37 8.85 -21.75
C LYS A 85 4.51 7.73 -22.35
N PRO A 86 3.98 6.81 -21.51
CA PRO A 86 3.21 5.67 -21.98
C PRO A 86 1.96 6.12 -22.75
N ALA A 87 1.52 5.31 -23.72
CA ALA A 87 0.35 5.61 -24.55
C ALA A 87 -0.97 5.60 -23.76
N ALA A 88 -1.00 4.88 -22.63
CA ALA A 88 -2.08 4.93 -21.66
C ALA A 88 -1.60 4.44 -20.28
N VAL A 89 -2.35 4.78 -19.24
CA VAL A 89 -2.23 4.17 -17.90
C VAL A 89 -3.50 3.40 -17.58
N VAL A 90 -3.34 2.14 -17.17
CA VAL A 90 -4.38 1.38 -16.49
C VAL A 90 -4.32 1.72 -15.00
N ASP A 91 -5.25 2.54 -14.54
CA ASP A 91 -5.39 2.88 -13.13
C ASP A 91 -6.25 1.83 -12.43
N VAL A 92 -5.63 1.01 -11.58
CA VAL A 92 -6.28 -0.07 -10.84
C VAL A 92 -6.84 0.46 -9.52
N VAL A 93 -8.15 0.64 -9.52
CA VAL A 93 -8.95 1.24 -8.46
C VAL A 93 -9.76 0.17 -7.72
N ASP A 94 -9.62 0.10 -6.39
CA ASP A 94 -10.45 -0.79 -5.56
C ASP A 94 -11.87 -0.24 -5.41
N ALA A 95 -12.85 -0.92 -6.03
CA ALA A 95 -14.27 -0.58 -5.99
C ALA A 95 -14.85 -0.49 -4.57
N SER A 96 -14.28 -1.24 -3.62
CA SER A 96 -14.73 -1.25 -2.22
C SER A 96 -14.25 -0.03 -1.42
N ASN A 97 -13.28 0.72 -1.95
CA ASN A 97 -12.66 1.90 -1.35
C ASN A 97 -12.46 3.02 -2.40
N LEU A 98 -13.46 3.25 -3.25
CA LEU A 98 -13.37 4.11 -4.44
C LEU A 98 -12.87 5.53 -4.12
N GLU A 99 -13.45 6.20 -3.12
CA GLU A 99 -13.12 7.58 -2.74
C GLU A 99 -11.63 7.79 -2.47
N ARG A 100 -11.01 6.85 -1.75
CA ARG A 100 -9.58 6.91 -1.42
C ARG A 100 -8.70 6.69 -2.65
N ASN A 101 -9.13 5.83 -3.57
CA ASN A 101 -8.38 5.50 -4.77
C ASN A 101 -8.40 6.65 -5.80
N LEU A 102 -9.52 7.36 -5.92
CA LEU A 102 -9.67 8.49 -6.85
C LEU A 102 -8.65 9.61 -6.62
N TYR A 103 -8.07 9.71 -5.43
CA TYR A 103 -6.99 10.66 -5.16
C TYR A 103 -5.78 10.44 -6.09
N LEU A 104 -5.37 9.19 -6.29
CA LEU A 104 -4.28 8.86 -7.23
C LEU A 104 -4.74 9.06 -8.68
N THR A 105 -5.98 8.69 -8.99
CA THR A 105 -6.59 8.88 -10.31
C THR A 105 -6.49 10.33 -10.78
N PHE A 106 -6.78 11.31 -9.92
CA PHE A 106 -6.67 12.73 -10.27
C PHE A 106 -5.22 13.16 -10.54
N GLN A 107 -4.26 12.65 -9.78
CA GLN A 107 -2.85 12.97 -10.01
C GLN A 107 -2.33 12.35 -11.32
N LEU A 108 -2.77 11.13 -11.66
CA LEU A 108 -2.48 10.51 -12.95
C LEU A 108 -3.10 11.30 -14.10
N ALA A 109 -4.34 11.78 -13.91
CA ALA A 109 -5.04 12.58 -14.90
C ALA A 109 -4.34 13.91 -15.21
N GLU A 110 -3.79 14.56 -14.18
CA GLU A 110 -3.02 15.81 -14.32
C GLU A 110 -1.76 15.64 -15.17
N MET A 111 -1.24 14.42 -15.31
CA MET A 111 -0.08 14.14 -16.16
C MET A 111 -0.41 14.09 -17.66
N ASP A 112 -1.67 14.34 -18.05
CA ASP A 112 -2.13 14.36 -19.45
C ASP A 112 -1.84 13.04 -20.21
N ILE A 113 -1.83 11.91 -19.48
CA ILE A 113 -1.67 10.57 -20.07
C ILE A 113 -3.03 9.88 -20.10
N PRO A 114 -3.49 9.37 -21.25
CA PRO A 114 -4.80 8.72 -21.37
C PRO A 114 -5.04 7.63 -20.32
N LEU A 115 -6.17 7.69 -19.59
CA LEU A 115 -6.50 6.76 -18.51
C LEU A 115 -7.55 5.74 -18.90
N VAL A 116 -7.32 4.51 -18.46
CA VAL A 116 -8.33 3.45 -18.38
C VAL A 116 -8.50 3.07 -16.92
N ILE A 117 -9.67 3.35 -16.37
CA ILE A 117 -9.98 3.06 -14.97
C ILE A 117 -10.41 1.60 -14.87
N ASN A 118 -9.56 0.76 -14.31
CA ASN A 118 -9.91 -0.59 -13.93
C ASN A 118 -10.52 -0.56 -12.53
N LEU A 119 -11.84 -0.65 -12.47
CA LEU A 119 -12.59 -0.75 -11.23
C LEU A 119 -12.60 -2.21 -10.75
N ASN A 120 -11.54 -2.59 -10.02
CA ASN A 120 -11.31 -3.95 -9.54
C ASN A 120 -12.02 -4.22 -8.22
N MET A 121 -12.08 -5.49 -7.81
CA MET A 121 -12.70 -5.93 -6.54
C MET A 121 -14.21 -5.67 -6.46
N MET A 122 -14.91 -5.74 -7.61
CA MET A 122 -16.36 -5.58 -7.67
C MET A 122 -17.14 -6.57 -6.80
N ASP A 123 -16.60 -7.78 -6.58
CA ASP A 123 -17.18 -8.78 -5.69
C ASP A 123 -17.12 -8.35 -4.22
N MET A 124 -16.05 -7.67 -3.79
CA MET A 124 -15.97 -7.07 -2.46
C MET A 124 -16.89 -5.87 -2.30
N ALA A 125 -16.98 -5.00 -3.32
CA ALA A 125 -17.92 -3.89 -3.33
C ALA A 125 -19.37 -4.39 -3.16
N GLU A 126 -19.77 -5.42 -3.92
CA GLU A 126 -21.09 -6.02 -3.83
C GLU A 126 -21.37 -6.63 -2.45
N ARG A 127 -20.39 -7.34 -1.86
CA ARG A 127 -20.47 -7.88 -0.49
C ARG A 127 -20.66 -6.80 0.57
N ARG A 128 -20.09 -5.60 0.36
CA ARG A 128 -20.26 -4.43 1.23
C ARG A 128 -21.55 -3.65 0.93
N GLY A 129 -22.39 -4.14 0.03
CA GLY A 129 -23.62 -3.46 -0.36
C GLY A 129 -23.39 -2.19 -1.18
N ILE A 130 -22.21 -2.03 -1.78
CA ILE A 130 -21.85 -0.89 -2.63
C ILE A 130 -22.29 -1.20 -4.06
N LYS A 131 -23.18 -0.38 -4.62
CA LYS A 131 -23.54 -0.40 -6.04
C LYS A 131 -22.91 0.82 -6.72
N ILE A 132 -22.18 0.59 -7.79
CA ILE A 132 -21.49 1.64 -8.54
C ILE A 132 -22.10 1.72 -9.93
N ASP A 133 -22.52 2.92 -10.32
CA ASP A 133 -22.96 3.25 -11.67
C ASP A 133 -21.72 3.51 -12.53
N ILE A 134 -21.36 2.54 -13.37
CA ILE A 134 -20.15 2.54 -14.18
C ILE A 134 -20.21 3.63 -15.26
N GLU A 135 -21.36 3.82 -15.89
CA GLU A 135 -21.54 4.80 -16.95
C GLU A 135 -21.43 6.21 -16.37
N LYS A 136 -22.11 6.48 -15.26
CA LYS A 136 -22.03 7.77 -14.58
C LYS A 136 -20.63 8.06 -14.06
N LEU A 137 -19.95 7.06 -13.49
CA LEU A 137 -18.57 7.20 -13.04
C LEU A 137 -17.64 7.53 -14.22
N GLY A 138 -17.80 6.85 -15.36
CA GLY A 138 -17.02 7.09 -16.56
C GLY A 138 -17.27 8.47 -17.16
N GLN A 139 -18.50 8.98 -17.13
CA GLN A 139 -18.83 10.35 -17.55
C GLN A 139 -18.19 11.40 -16.63
N GLN A 140 -18.27 11.21 -15.31
CA GLN A 140 -17.67 12.13 -14.34
C GLN A 140 -16.15 12.15 -14.42
N LEU A 141 -15.53 11.00 -14.72
CA LEU A 141 -14.10 10.86 -14.91
C LEU A 141 -13.66 11.02 -16.37
N GLY A 142 -14.53 11.34 -17.33
CA GLY A 142 -14.13 11.47 -18.74
C GLY A 142 -13.20 10.35 -19.27
N ALA A 143 -13.35 9.12 -18.77
CA ALA A 143 -12.41 8.02 -19.00
C ALA A 143 -13.16 6.68 -19.07
N SER A 144 -12.57 5.70 -19.76
CA SER A 144 -13.15 4.36 -19.86
C SER A 144 -13.07 3.65 -18.52
N VAL A 145 -14.22 3.32 -17.92
CA VAL A 145 -14.30 2.57 -16.66
C VAL A 145 -14.68 1.12 -16.95
N VAL A 146 -13.82 0.18 -16.56
CA VAL A 146 -14.03 -1.26 -16.76
C VAL A 146 -14.14 -1.96 -15.41
N PRO A 147 -15.31 -2.53 -15.06
CA PRO A 147 -15.47 -3.30 -13.84
C PRO A 147 -14.80 -4.67 -13.97
N THR A 148 -13.99 -5.06 -12.98
CA THR A 148 -13.27 -6.32 -12.97
C THR A 148 -13.35 -7.06 -11.64
N VAL A 149 -13.10 -8.37 -11.70
CA VAL A 149 -12.82 -9.20 -10.52
C VAL A 149 -11.56 -9.99 -10.83
N GLY A 150 -10.41 -9.41 -10.47
CA GLY A 150 -9.10 -9.90 -10.93
C GLY A 150 -8.86 -11.38 -10.65
N ASN A 151 -9.04 -11.83 -9.41
CA ASN A 151 -8.81 -13.24 -9.04
C ASN A 151 -9.70 -14.25 -9.79
N ARG A 152 -10.79 -13.82 -10.44
CA ARG A 152 -11.69 -14.66 -11.26
C ARG A 152 -11.55 -14.41 -12.76
N GLY A 153 -10.65 -13.52 -13.18
CA GLY A 153 -10.45 -13.16 -14.59
C GLY A 153 -11.64 -12.45 -15.26
N LYS A 154 -12.64 -12.00 -14.49
CA LYS A 154 -13.80 -11.27 -15.05
C LYS A 154 -13.41 -9.86 -15.48
N GLY A 155 -13.88 -9.42 -16.64
CA GLY A 155 -13.57 -8.10 -17.20
C GLY A 155 -12.25 -8.05 -18.00
N LYS A 156 -11.56 -9.19 -18.17
CA LYS A 156 -10.27 -9.26 -18.88
C LYS A 156 -10.36 -8.81 -20.34
N LYS A 157 -11.40 -9.24 -21.07
CA LYS A 157 -11.50 -8.97 -22.52
C LYS A 157 -11.86 -7.51 -22.75
N GLU A 158 -12.78 -7.01 -21.95
CA GLU A 158 -13.27 -5.64 -21.90
C GLU A 158 -12.13 -4.68 -21.57
N LEU A 159 -11.31 -5.00 -20.55
CA LEU A 159 -10.16 -4.20 -20.17
C LEU A 159 -9.10 -4.14 -21.28
N LYS A 160 -8.82 -5.28 -21.92
CA LYS A 160 -7.88 -5.34 -23.05
C LYS A 160 -8.35 -4.48 -24.24
N GLU A 161 -9.65 -4.48 -24.53
CA GLU A 161 -10.20 -3.63 -25.59
C GLU A 161 -10.14 -2.15 -25.21
N ALA A 162 -10.52 -1.79 -23.98
CA ALA A 162 -10.44 -0.42 -23.48
C ALA A 162 -9.01 0.14 -23.56
N VAL A 163 -8.02 -0.62 -23.10
CA VAL A 163 -6.59 -0.25 -23.22
C VAL A 163 -6.21 -0.01 -24.68
N ARG A 164 -6.57 -0.93 -25.57
CA ARG A 164 -6.25 -0.80 -27.00
C ARG A 164 -6.87 0.44 -27.64
N THR A 165 -8.15 0.72 -27.35
CA THR A 165 -8.86 1.88 -27.89
C THR A 165 -8.25 3.18 -27.37
N THR A 166 -8.10 3.29 -26.04
CA THR A 166 -7.53 4.49 -25.40
C THR A 166 -6.10 4.76 -25.83
N SER A 167 -5.25 3.73 -25.94
CA SER A 167 -3.87 3.90 -26.42
C SER A 167 -3.76 4.30 -27.90
N LYS A 168 -4.76 4.00 -28.73
CA LYS A 168 -4.75 4.32 -30.18
C LYS A 168 -5.32 5.69 -30.50
N GLU A 169 -6.43 6.03 -29.87
CA GLU A 169 -7.13 7.27 -30.15
C GLU A 169 -6.44 8.48 -29.53
N ALA A 170 -5.42 8.24 -28.66
CA ALA A 170 -4.74 9.27 -27.89
C ALA A 170 -5.74 10.27 -27.32
N GLN A 171 -6.89 9.77 -26.85
CA GLN A 171 -7.92 10.60 -26.24
C GLN A 171 -7.27 11.21 -25.00
N SER A 172 -6.90 12.50 -25.09
CA SER A 172 -6.49 13.27 -23.92
C SER A 172 -7.60 13.16 -22.89
N ASN A 173 -7.21 12.97 -21.63
CA ASN A 173 -8.18 12.85 -20.55
C ASN A 173 -8.99 14.14 -20.49
N GLN A 174 -10.32 14.01 -20.47
CA GLN A 174 -11.19 15.16 -20.18
C GLN A 174 -11.28 15.46 -18.68
N ILE A 175 -10.54 14.73 -17.84
CA ILE A 175 -10.47 14.99 -16.39
C ILE A 175 -9.68 16.27 -16.17
N HIS A 176 -10.39 17.40 -16.19
CA HIS A 176 -9.89 18.64 -15.64
C HIS A 176 -10.41 18.78 -14.22
N LEU A 177 -9.53 18.56 -13.24
CA LEU A 177 -9.88 18.81 -11.85
C LEU A 177 -9.93 20.33 -11.62
N ASP A 178 -11.12 20.81 -11.27
CA ASP A 178 -11.37 22.20 -10.89
C ASP A 178 -10.95 22.42 -9.43
N TYR A 179 -9.92 23.25 -9.22
CA TYR A 179 -9.44 23.64 -7.90
C TYR A 179 -10.19 24.84 -7.31
N GLY A 180 -11.28 25.26 -7.94
CA GLY A 180 -12.12 26.38 -7.54
C GLY A 180 -11.49 27.73 -7.89
N GLU A 181 -12.36 28.74 -8.04
CA GLU A 181 -12.01 30.07 -8.56
C GLU A 181 -10.77 30.69 -7.89
N VAL A 182 -10.66 30.54 -6.57
CA VAL A 182 -9.55 31.11 -5.80
C VAL A 182 -8.23 30.50 -6.24
N LEU A 183 -8.08 29.17 -6.23
CA LEU A 183 -6.81 28.53 -6.53
C LEU A 183 -6.50 28.57 -8.03
N GLU A 184 -7.53 28.47 -8.88
CA GLU A 184 -7.40 28.64 -10.33
C GLU A 184 -6.84 30.02 -10.71
N SER A 185 -7.18 31.08 -9.96
CA SER A 185 -6.62 32.43 -10.18
C SER A 185 -5.10 32.49 -9.99
N TYR A 186 -4.51 31.55 -9.24
CA TYR A 186 -3.06 31.42 -9.08
C TYR A 186 -2.45 30.41 -10.07
N LEU A 187 -3.14 29.31 -10.35
CA LEU A 187 -2.70 28.25 -11.27
C LEU A 187 -2.68 28.72 -12.72
N SER A 188 -3.77 29.34 -13.21
CA SER A 188 -3.90 29.74 -14.62
C SER A 188 -2.77 30.67 -15.11
N PRO A 189 -2.36 31.73 -14.37
CA PRO A 189 -1.23 32.54 -14.80
C PRO A 189 0.11 31.81 -14.70
N LEU A 190 0.26 30.87 -13.76
CA LEU A 190 1.47 30.07 -13.63
C LEU A 190 1.60 29.11 -14.82
N GLU A 191 0.52 28.43 -15.21
CA GLU A 191 0.45 27.59 -16.41
C GLU A 191 0.77 28.38 -17.68
N LYS A 192 0.20 29.58 -17.81
CA LYS A 192 0.52 30.46 -18.95
C LYS A 192 2.02 30.78 -19.00
N HIS A 193 2.64 31.11 -17.88
CA HIS A 193 4.06 31.41 -17.86
C HIS A 193 4.95 30.18 -18.11
N LEU A 194 4.51 29.00 -17.65
CA LEU A 194 5.16 27.73 -17.99
C LEU A 194 5.02 27.40 -19.48
N SER A 195 3.91 27.80 -20.12
CA SER A 195 3.68 27.59 -21.55
C SER A 195 4.54 28.50 -22.44
N ASP A 196 4.98 29.65 -21.93
CA ASP A 196 5.89 30.56 -22.64
C ASP A 196 7.29 29.92 -22.82
N ASP A 197 7.63 28.89 -22.02
CA ASP A 197 8.87 28.13 -22.14
C ASP A 197 8.66 26.89 -23.04
N THR A 198 9.29 26.92 -24.21
CA THR A 198 9.16 25.86 -25.23
C THR A 198 9.77 24.53 -24.82
N THR A 199 10.78 24.52 -23.94
CA THR A 199 11.42 23.25 -23.52
C THR A 199 10.57 22.55 -22.46
N LEU A 200 9.98 23.31 -21.52
CA LEU A 200 9.05 22.74 -20.55
C LEU A 200 7.75 22.25 -21.19
N SER A 201 7.12 23.06 -22.05
CA SER A 201 5.84 22.72 -22.68
C SER A 201 5.91 21.48 -23.58
N ALA A 202 7.06 21.20 -24.19
CA ALA A 202 7.27 19.96 -24.96
C ALA A 202 7.54 18.73 -24.07
N SER A 203 8.09 18.96 -22.87
CA SER A 203 8.64 17.88 -22.03
C SER A 203 7.65 17.43 -20.96
N TYR A 204 6.91 18.36 -20.35
CA TYR A 204 6.13 18.10 -19.14
C TYR A 204 4.68 18.59 -19.27
N PRO A 205 3.72 17.91 -18.60
CA PRO A 205 2.36 18.39 -18.46
C PRO A 205 2.33 19.67 -17.62
N LEU A 206 1.95 20.79 -18.24
CA LEU A 206 2.04 22.12 -17.62
C LEU A 206 1.13 22.27 -16.40
N ARG A 207 -0.07 21.68 -16.46
CA ARG A 207 -1.03 21.67 -15.35
C ARG A 207 -0.46 20.96 -14.13
N TRP A 208 0.07 19.75 -14.31
CA TRP A 208 0.74 19.01 -13.25
C TRP A 208 1.89 19.82 -12.64
N LEU A 209 2.71 20.46 -13.47
CA LEU A 209 3.86 21.24 -13.02
C LEU A 209 3.42 22.47 -12.21
N ALA A 210 2.39 23.19 -12.65
CA ALA A 210 1.84 24.33 -11.94
C ALA A 210 1.27 23.94 -10.57
N VAL A 211 0.50 22.84 -10.51
CA VAL A 211 -0.04 22.31 -9.26
C VAL A 211 1.09 21.90 -8.32
N LYS A 212 2.11 21.18 -8.80
CA LYS A 212 3.25 20.74 -7.98
C LYS A 212 4.12 21.88 -7.47
N LEU A 213 4.30 22.94 -8.27
CA LEU A 213 4.97 24.16 -7.83
C LEU A 213 4.16 24.87 -6.74
N MET A 214 2.83 24.94 -6.86
CA MET A 214 1.98 25.46 -5.78
C MET A 214 2.01 24.58 -4.52
N GLU A 215 2.17 23.26 -4.67
CA GLU A 215 2.41 22.31 -3.58
C GLU A 215 3.83 22.39 -2.96
N ASN A 216 4.69 23.30 -3.44
CA ASN A 216 6.08 23.43 -3.01
C ASN A 216 6.87 22.11 -3.13
N ASP A 217 6.57 21.29 -4.15
CA ASP A 217 7.27 20.03 -4.39
C ASP A 217 8.71 20.29 -4.86
N THR A 218 9.68 19.72 -4.13
CA THR A 218 11.10 19.95 -4.36
C THR A 218 11.57 19.44 -5.72
N GLU A 219 10.96 18.36 -6.23
CA GLU A 219 11.36 17.80 -7.51
C GLU A 219 10.82 18.64 -8.66
N ALA A 220 9.56 19.08 -8.60
CA ALA A 220 9.02 20.00 -9.59
C ALA A 220 9.89 21.27 -9.70
N GLN A 221 10.38 21.78 -8.56
CA GLN A 221 11.32 22.90 -8.54
C GLN A 221 12.65 22.56 -9.22
N ARG A 222 13.19 21.35 -8.97
CA ARG A 222 14.41 20.85 -9.62
C ARG A 222 14.24 20.73 -11.13
N LEU A 223 13.14 20.15 -11.60
CA LEU A 223 12.82 19.98 -13.02
C LEU A 223 12.74 21.33 -13.74
N VAL A 224 12.08 22.33 -13.15
CA VAL A 224 12.01 23.70 -13.69
C VAL A 224 13.39 24.34 -13.73
N LYS A 225 14.18 24.19 -12.66
CA LYS A 225 15.52 24.79 -12.59
C LYS A 225 16.48 24.22 -13.63
N GLU A 226 16.39 22.93 -13.93
CA GLU A 226 17.31 22.25 -14.85
C GLU A 226 16.88 22.35 -16.31
N ASN A 227 15.57 22.32 -16.59
CA ASN A 227 15.07 22.18 -17.97
C ASN A 227 14.46 23.46 -18.55
N ALA A 228 14.18 24.48 -17.74
CA ALA A 228 13.60 25.73 -18.21
C ALA A 228 14.68 26.78 -18.52
N SER A 229 14.50 27.52 -19.61
CA SER A 229 15.40 28.60 -20.00
C SER A 229 15.34 29.77 -19.01
N ASN A 230 14.18 29.98 -18.37
CA ASN A 230 13.95 31.01 -17.36
C ASN A 230 13.57 30.42 -15.98
N GLY A 231 14.15 29.27 -15.61
CA GLY A 231 13.77 28.52 -14.41
C GLY A 231 13.68 29.35 -13.13
N ASN A 232 14.68 30.19 -12.84
CA ASN A 232 14.66 31.03 -11.63
C ASN A 232 13.47 32.00 -11.60
N LYS A 233 13.12 32.64 -12.73
CA LYS A 233 11.97 33.57 -12.79
C LYS A 233 10.64 32.85 -12.53
N ILE A 234 10.50 31.63 -13.07
CA ILE A 234 9.31 30.79 -12.87
C ILE A 234 9.20 30.39 -11.39
N LEU A 235 10.32 30.02 -10.76
CA LEU A 235 10.36 29.67 -9.35
C LEU A 235 10.05 30.86 -8.44
N ASP A 236 10.58 32.03 -8.75
CA ASP A 236 10.29 33.28 -8.02
C ASP A 236 8.80 33.64 -8.13
N LEU A 237 8.21 33.52 -9.32
CA LEU A 237 6.77 33.73 -9.54
C LEU A 237 5.92 32.73 -8.76
N ALA A 238 6.30 31.45 -8.76
CA ALA A 238 5.59 30.43 -8.00
C ALA A 238 5.66 30.72 -6.49
N GLU A 239 6.81 31.13 -5.97
CA GLU A 239 6.99 31.52 -4.57
C GLU A 239 6.17 32.77 -4.22
N GLU A 240 6.15 33.78 -5.08
CA GLU A 240 5.31 34.97 -4.91
C GLU A 240 3.82 34.59 -4.82
N LYS A 241 3.34 33.75 -5.75
CA LYS A 241 1.96 33.27 -5.78
C LYS A 241 1.61 32.47 -4.52
N ARG A 242 2.49 31.57 -4.06
CA ARG A 242 2.30 30.83 -2.80
C ARG A 242 2.19 31.79 -1.62
N LYS A 243 3.09 32.77 -1.49
CA LYS A 243 3.03 33.78 -0.41
C LYS A 243 1.74 34.59 -0.44
N ASN A 244 1.32 35.04 -1.62
CA ASN A 244 0.07 35.78 -1.81
C ASN A 244 -1.17 34.93 -1.47
N TYR A 245 -1.15 33.64 -1.79
CA TYR A 245 -2.20 32.72 -1.38
C TYR A 245 -2.25 32.56 0.14
N ILE A 246 -1.10 32.35 0.79
CA ILE A 246 -1.01 32.18 2.25
C ILE A 246 -1.49 33.45 2.98
N SER A 247 -1.11 34.64 2.51
CA SER A 247 -1.53 35.90 3.14
C SER A 247 -3.04 36.13 3.01
N THR A 248 -3.64 35.77 1.88
CA THR A 248 -5.06 35.98 1.61
C THR A 248 -5.94 34.91 2.26
N GLN A 249 -5.57 33.64 2.13
CA GLN A 249 -6.38 32.48 2.55
C GLN A 249 -6.04 31.97 3.94
N LYS A 250 -4.93 32.43 4.53
CA LYS A 250 -4.40 31.96 5.84
C LYS A 250 -4.23 30.43 5.91
N LYS A 251 -4.02 29.78 4.77
CA LYS A 251 -3.84 28.34 4.60
C LYS A 251 -2.75 28.08 3.58
N ALA A 252 -2.01 26.99 3.79
CA ALA A 252 -0.98 26.53 2.87
C ALA A 252 -1.63 25.95 1.59
N PRO A 253 -1.17 26.29 0.37
CA PRO A 253 -1.74 25.78 -0.88
C PRO A 253 -1.78 24.25 -0.95
N GLU A 254 -0.75 23.57 -0.43
CA GLU A 254 -0.63 22.10 -0.35
C GLU A 254 -1.87 21.49 0.30
N LYS A 255 -2.28 22.06 1.44
CA LYS A 255 -3.44 21.59 2.21
C LYS A 255 -4.74 21.86 1.47
N ALA A 256 -4.83 22.99 0.78
CA ALA A 256 -6.01 23.34 0.00
C ALA A 256 -6.18 22.41 -1.21
N ILE A 257 -5.11 22.17 -1.97
CA ILE A 257 -5.06 21.25 -3.11
C ILE A 257 -5.47 19.84 -2.67
N ALA A 258 -4.87 19.33 -1.58
CA ALA A 258 -5.23 18.03 -1.04
C ALA A 258 -6.71 17.96 -0.64
N GLN A 259 -7.21 18.99 0.06
CA GLN A 259 -8.62 19.06 0.46
C GLN A 259 -9.58 19.08 -0.74
N LEU A 260 -9.25 19.82 -1.79
CA LEU A 260 -10.06 19.91 -3.01
C LEU A 260 -10.10 18.59 -3.78
N ARG A 261 -8.97 17.87 -3.88
CA ARG A 261 -8.94 16.51 -4.43
C ARG A 261 -9.86 15.57 -3.66
N TYR A 262 -9.81 15.58 -2.33
CA TYR A 262 -10.72 14.78 -1.51
C TYR A 262 -12.19 15.16 -1.72
N GLN A 263 -12.50 16.45 -1.79
CA GLN A 263 -13.86 16.93 -2.03
C GLN A 263 -14.38 16.53 -3.42
N ALA A 264 -13.52 16.57 -4.44
CA ALA A 264 -13.87 16.11 -5.79
C ALA A 264 -14.12 14.59 -5.81
N ALA A 265 -13.26 13.80 -5.16
CA ALA A 265 -13.47 12.35 -5.02
C ALA A 265 -14.81 12.05 -4.36
N GLN A 266 -15.12 12.74 -3.25
CA GLN A 266 -16.39 12.60 -2.54
C GLN A 266 -17.59 12.93 -3.45
N LYS A 267 -17.54 14.05 -4.16
CA LYS A 267 -18.62 14.46 -5.09
C LYS A 267 -18.87 13.40 -6.18
N ILE A 268 -17.81 12.87 -6.79
CA ILE A 268 -17.92 11.84 -7.84
C ILE A 268 -18.49 10.54 -7.25
N VAL A 269 -18.04 10.15 -6.05
CA VAL A 269 -18.55 8.96 -5.36
C VAL A 269 -20.01 9.12 -4.97
N ASP A 270 -20.42 10.23 -4.39
CA ASP A 270 -21.81 10.49 -4.01
C ASP A 270 -22.74 10.51 -5.22
N ALA A 271 -22.24 11.00 -6.36
CA ALA A 271 -22.98 10.97 -7.60
C ALA A 271 -23.10 9.56 -8.19
N SER A 272 -22.06 8.72 -8.08
CA SER A 272 -21.93 7.46 -8.84
C SER A 272 -22.14 6.20 -8.01
N VAL A 273 -22.22 6.30 -6.67
CA VAL A 273 -22.26 5.16 -5.76
C VAL A 273 -23.50 5.20 -4.89
N THR A 274 -24.29 4.13 -4.95
CA THR A 274 -25.39 3.88 -4.02
C THR A 274 -24.98 2.84 -3.00
N ARG A 275 -24.96 3.22 -1.72
CA ARG A 275 -24.70 2.29 -0.62
C ARG A 275 -26.04 1.73 -0.13
N LYS A 276 -26.25 0.42 -0.24
CA LYS A 276 -27.35 -0.24 0.47
C LYS A 276 -27.12 0.02 1.96
N LYS A 277 -28.10 0.64 2.61
CA LYS A 277 -28.09 0.97 4.02
C LYS A 277 -28.25 -0.29 4.87
N GLU A 278 -27.37 -1.28 4.71
CA GLU A 278 -27.30 -2.41 5.65
C GLU A 278 -26.41 -2.00 6.82
N ILE A 279 -27.01 -1.33 7.80
CA ILE A 279 -26.51 -1.33 9.18
C ILE A 279 -26.76 -2.73 9.76
N LYS A 280 -26.14 -3.76 9.19
CA LYS A 280 -25.93 -5.00 9.94
C LYS A 280 -24.63 -4.77 10.68
N ARG A 281 -24.73 -4.27 11.91
CA ARG A 281 -23.61 -4.25 12.87
C ARG A 281 -22.93 -5.61 12.76
N SER A 282 -21.69 -5.63 12.30
CA SER A 282 -20.92 -6.86 12.20
C SER A 282 -20.80 -7.47 13.60
N LEU A 283 -20.58 -8.78 13.70
CA LEU A 283 -20.27 -9.40 15.00
C LEU A 283 -19.06 -8.69 15.66
N THR A 284 -18.13 -8.18 14.83
CA THR A 284 -17.01 -7.34 15.21
C THR A 284 -17.44 -6.04 15.89
N ASP A 285 -18.41 -5.30 15.33
CA ASP A 285 -18.90 -4.04 15.92
C ASP A 285 -19.57 -4.24 17.29
N ARG A 286 -20.23 -5.40 17.50
CA ARG A 286 -20.82 -5.74 18.80
C ARG A 286 -19.75 -6.12 19.81
N LEU A 287 -18.75 -6.87 19.39
CA LEU A 287 -17.59 -7.20 20.23
C LEU A 287 -16.82 -5.92 20.59
N ASP A 288 -16.68 -4.97 19.67
CA ASP A 288 -16.00 -3.70 19.92
C ASP A 288 -16.69 -2.86 20.99
N GLN A 289 -18.02 -2.85 21.04
CA GLN A 289 -18.75 -2.17 22.12
C GLN A 289 -18.50 -2.81 23.49
N ILE A 290 -18.28 -4.12 23.55
CA ILE A 290 -18.03 -4.85 24.80
C ILE A 290 -16.57 -4.69 25.22
N VAL A 291 -15.64 -4.90 24.28
CA VAL A 291 -14.18 -4.84 24.49
C VAL A 291 -13.72 -3.41 24.78
N CYS A 292 -14.25 -2.40 24.10
CA CYS A 292 -13.85 -1.00 24.31
C CYS A 292 -14.64 -0.27 25.41
N ASN A 293 -15.51 -0.98 26.14
CA ASN A 293 -16.28 -0.43 27.24
C ASN A 293 -15.37 0.07 28.37
N ARG A 294 -15.72 1.21 28.98
CA ARG A 294 -14.96 1.84 30.06
C ARG A 294 -14.69 0.94 31.27
N PHE A 295 -15.60 0.02 31.59
CA PHE A 295 -15.48 -0.88 32.75
C PHE A 295 -15.13 -2.31 32.36
N LEU A 296 -15.71 -2.84 31.28
CA LEU A 296 -15.44 -4.23 30.84
C LEU A 296 -14.10 -4.37 30.12
N GLY A 297 -13.60 -3.32 29.45
CA GLY A 297 -12.37 -3.40 28.67
C GLY A 297 -11.14 -3.84 29.47
N PRO A 298 -10.83 -3.22 30.62
CA PRO A 298 -9.72 -3.68 31.48
C PRO A 298 -9.91 -5.10 32.03
N ILE A 299 -11.14 -5.51 32.34
CA ILE A 299 -11.44 -6.86 32.84
C ILE A 299 -11.19 -7.90 31.74
N ILE A 300 -11.67 -7.64 30.52
CA ILE A 300 -11.48 -8.51 29.36
C ILE A 300 -10.00 -8.59 28.99
N LEU A 301 -9.27 -7.47 29.09
CA LEU A 301 -7.82 -7.44 28.89
C LEU A 301 -7.10 -8.35 29.89
N ALA A 302 -7.39 -8.22 31.19
CA ALA A 302 -6.80 -9.06 32.23
C ALA A 302 -7.15 -10.55 32.02
N ALA A 303 -8.41 -10.84 31.68
CA ALA A 303 -8.84 -12.20 31.37
C ALA A 303 -8.14 -12.78 30.14
N THR A 304 -7.89 -11.96 29.10
CA THR A 304 -7.19 -12.38 27.90
C THR A 304 -5.72 -12.66 28.19
N ILE A 305 -5.04 -11.80 28.95
CA ILE A 305 -3.65 -12.02 29.37
C ILE A 305 -3.55 -13.29 30.22
N TYR A 306 -4.48 -13.47 31.17
CA TYR A 306 -4.55 -14.69 31.98
C TYR A 306 -4.77 -15.94 31.13
N LEU A 307 -5.65 -15.88 30.14
CA LEU A 307 -5.89 -17.00 29.23
C LEU A 307 -4.66 -17.32 28.38
N ILE A 308 -3.93 -16.31 27.89
CA ILE A 308 -2.67 -16.52 27.17
C ILE A 308 -1.65 -17.19 28.09
N TYR A 309 -1.52 -16.73 29.35
CA TYR A 309 -0.64 -17.35 30.32
C TYR A 309 -1.01 -18.82 30.59
N GLU A 310 -2.29 -19.10 30.87
CA GLU A 310 -2.78 -20.45 31.15
C GLU A 310 -2.53 -21.39 29.95
N LEU A 311 -2.85 -20.95 28.74
CA LEU A 311 -2.68 -21.78 27.55
C LEU A 311 -1.20 -21.91 27.13
N ALA A 312 -0.44 -20.83 27.11
CA ALA A 312 0.95 -20.87 26.65
C ALA A 312 1.87 -21.52 27.68
N ILE A 313 1.78 -21.11 28.95
CA ILE A 313 2.72 -21.55 29.99
C ILE A 313 2.23 -22.85 30.62
N VAL A 314 1.01 -22.89 31.19
CA VAL A 314 0.54 -24.07 31.94
C VAL A 314 0.30 -25.25 30.99
N GLN A 315 -0.46 -25.04 29.91
CA GLN A 315 -0.69 -26.12 28.95
C GLN A 315 0.54 -26.43 28.09
N GLY A 316 1.34 -25.42 27.74
CA GLY A 316 2.62 -25.66 27.06
C GLY A 316 3.58 -26.50 27.90
N TYR A 317 3.63 -26.29 29.21
CA TYR A 317 4.41 -27.13 30.12
C TYR A 317 3.86 -28.56 30.19
N ASN A 318 2.54 -28.74 30.20
CA ASN A 318 1.90 -30.06 30.16
C ASN A 318 2.22 -30.86 28.87
N ILE A 319 2.68 -30.21 27.81
CA ILE A 319 3.12 -30.86 26.57
C ILE A 319 4.58 -31.32 26.64
N THR A 320 5.40 -30.70 27.49
CA THR A 320 6.83 -31.04 27.61
C THR A 320 7.13 -32.52 27.93
N PRO A 321 6.33 -33.25 28.74
CA PRO A 321 6.54 -34.68 28.96
C PRO A 321 6.40 -35.53 27.69
N TYR A 322 5.65 -35.07 26.69
CA TYR A 322 5.52 -35.77 25.40
C TYR A 322 6.69 -35.49 24.46
N THR A 323 7.29 -34.30 24.54
CA THR A 323 8.49 -33.97 23.76
C THR A 323 9.77 -34.50 24.39
N TRP A 324 9.80 -34.66 25.71
CA TRP A 324 10.98 -35.08 26.46
C TRP A 324 11.59 -36.41 25.99
N PRO A 325 10.83 -37.50 25.72
CA PRO A 325 11.40 -38.76 25.25
C PRO A 325 12.17 -38.63 23.93
N PHE A 326 11.75 -37.73 23.04
CA PHE A 326 12.46 -37.47 21.78
C PHE A 326 13.77 -36.72 22.02
N LEU A 327 13.74 -35.71 22.89
CA LEU A 327 14.94 -34.94 23.25
C LEU A 327 15.95 -35.80 24.04
N ALA A 328 15.47 -36.61 24.98
CA ALA A 328 16.28 -37.56 25.72
C ALA A 328 16.85 -38.65 24.80
N GLY A 329 16.03 -39.21 23.90
CA GLY A 329 16.51 -40.18 22.91
C GLY A 329 17.58 -39.61 21.97
N PHE A 330 17.46 -38.33 21.59
CA PHE A 330 18.51 -37.64 20.82
C PHE A 330 19.81 -37.50 21.62
N ARG A 331 19.72 -37.14 22.92
CA ARG A 331 20.88 -37.10 23.81
C ARG A 331 21.57 -38.46 23.90
N ASP A 332 20.78 -39.51 24.13
CA ASP A 332 21.28 -40.87 24.30
C ASP A 332 21.93 -41.39 23.02
N PHE A 333 21.38 -41.03 21.85
CA PHE A 333 22.01 -41.30 20.56
C PHE A 333 23.39 -40.64 20.45
N ILE A 334 23.53 -39.36 20.80
CA ILE A 334 24.83 -38.68 20.79
C ILE A 334 25.78 -39.33 21.82
N ALA A 335 25.28 -39.68 23.00
CA ALA A 335 26.07 -40.35 24.04
C ALA A 335 26.59 -41.73 23.61
N SER A 336 25.90 -42.41 22.68
CA SER A 336 26.29 -43.72 22.15
C SER A 336 27.45 -43.65 21.13
N ILE A 337 27.63 -42.49 20.48
CA ILE A 337 28.71 -42.25 19.49
C ILE A 337 29.99 -41.77 20.19
N LEU A 338 29.86 -41.22 21.39
CA LEU A 338 30.97 -40.72 22.20
C LEU A 338 31.70 -41.84 22.95
N PRO A 339 32.96 -41.61 23.39
CA PRO A 339 33.71 -42.57 24.21
C PRO A 339 32.89 -43.03 25.44
N SER A 340 33.14 -44.24 25.94
CA SER A 340 32.45 -44.75 27.14
C SER A 340 32.77 -43.92 28.39
N GLU A 341 31.85 -43.91 29.36
CA GLU A 341 32.03 -43.23 30.64
C GLU A 341 33.24 -43.82 31.40
N GLY A 342 34.12 -42.95 31.87
CA GLY A 342 35.26 -43.35 32.70
C GLY A 342 34.85 -43.56 34.16
N PHE A 343 35.44 -44.55 34.83
CA PHE A 343 35.09 -44.95 36.20
C PHE A 343 35.37 -43.87 37.27
N MET A 344 36.34 -42.99 37.03
CA MET A 344 36.74 -41.92 37.98
C MET A 344 36.66 -40.51 37.39
N PHE A 345 36.85 -40.36 36.07
CA PHE A 345 36.73 -39.08 35.36
C PHE A 345 36.10 -39.32 33.99
N ASP A 346 35.10 -38.51 33.64
CA ASP A 346 34.52 -38.49 32.30
C ASP A 346 35.51 -37.81 31.32
N PRO A 347 35.92 -38.45 30.21
CA PRO A 347 36.79 -37.82 29.23
C PRO A 347 36.28 -36.45 28.77
N PHE A 348 37.18 -35.47 28.65
CA PHE A 348 36.82 -34.11 28.18
C PHE A 348 36.11 -34.15 26.82
N PHE A 349 36.52 -35.07 25.94
CA PHE A 349 35.93 -35.29 24.62
C PHE A 349 34.51 -35.88 24.65
N ARG A 350 34.04 -36.45 25.78
CA ARG A 350 32.65 -36.89 25.98
C ARG A 350 31.84 -35.81 26.70
N SER A 351 32.38 -35.30 27.82
CA SER A 351 31.68 -34.34 28.68
C SER A 351 31.38 -33.00 28.00
N MET A 352 32.30 -32.45 27.18
CA MET A 352 32.09 -31.15 26.52
C MET A 352 30.95 -31.19 25.48
N PRO A 353 30.92 -32.14 24.53
CA PRO A 353 29.78 -32.28 23.62
C PRO A 353 28.44 -32.56 24.32
N LEU A 354 28.43 -33.41 25.36
CA LEU A 354 27.21 -33.69 26.12
C LEU A 354 26.70 -32.45 26.86
N TRP A 355 27.58 -31.58 27.34
CA TRP A 355 27.19 -30.29 27.92
C TRP A 355 26.50 -29.37 26.90
N VAL A 356 27.03 -29.29 25.67
CA VAL A 356 26.41 -28.52 24.58
C VAL A 356 25.03 -29.10 24.22
N VAL A 357 24.92 -30.42 24.14
CA VAL A 357 23.65 -31.10 23.86
C VAL A 357 22.64 -30.87 24.98
N ASN A 358 23.05 -30.99 26.24
CA ASN A 358 22.18 -30.71 27.39
C ASN A 358 21.70 -29.26 27.41
N GLY A 359 22.59 -28.30 27.14
CA GLY A 359 22.24 -26.89 27.02
C GLY A 359 21.25 -26.63 25.88
N THR A 360 21.46 -27.29 24.73
CA THR A 360 20.54 -27.23 23.59
C THR A 360 19.17 -27.81 23.95
N ILE A 361 19.13 -28.99 24.57
CA ILE A 361 17.89 -29.64 25.02
C ILE A 361 17.13 -28.77 26.03
N ALA A 362 17.84 -28.11 26.95
CA ALA A 362 17.23 -27.20 27.92
C ALA A 362 16.47 -26.05 27.22
N VAL A 363 17.03 -25.49 26.13
CA VAL A 363 16.35 -24.48 25.32
C VAL A 363 15.21 -25.09 24.48
N LEU A 364 15.45 -26.24 23.84
CA LEU A 364 14.45 -26.92 23.00
C LEU A 364 13.22 -27.37 23.81
N ASN A 365 13.35 -27.61 25.11
CA ASN A 365 12.24 -27.95 25.99
C ASN A 365 11.17 -26.84 26.06
N TYR A 366 11.51 -25.60 25.72
CA TYR A 366 10.57 -24.48 25.66
C TYR A 366 9.84 -24.35 24.31
N ILE A 367 10.16 -25.16 23.29
CA ILE A 367 9.52 -25.07 21.98
C ILE A 367 7.99 -25.18 22.04
N PRO A 368 7.39 -26.14 22.78
CA PRO A 368 5.93 -26.25 22.85
C PRO A 368 5.26 -24.97 23.38
N ILE A 369 5.89 -24.36 24.38
CA ILE A 369 5.43 -23.11 25.01
C ILE A 369 5.49 -21.97 23.99
N PHE A 370 6.62 -21.79 23.30
CA PHE A 370 6.77 -20.75 22.29
C PHE A 370 5.82 -20.94 21.11
N LEU A 371 5.62 -22.18 20.66
CA LEU A 371 4.72 -22.47 19.55
C LEU A 371 3.28 -22.07 19.88
N ILE A 372 2.79 -22.45 21.07
CA ILE A 372 1.46 -22.05 21.53
C ILE A 372 1.38 -20.53 21.69
N LEU A 373 2.40 -19.92 22.31
CA LEU A 373 2.47 -18.49 22.49
C LEU A 373 2.36 -17.73 21.15
N PHE A 374 3.19 -18.07 20.17
CA PHE A 374 3.16 -17.44 18.86
C PHE A 374 1.86 -17.70 18.10
N ALA A 375 1.27 -18.89 18.23
CA ALA A 375 -0.04 -19.19 17.65
C ALA A 375 -1.14 -18.31 18.28
N LEU A 376 -1.12 -18.12 19.61
CA LEU A 376 -2.07 -17.24 20.30
C LEU A 376 -1.86 -15.77 19.90
N ILE A 377 -0.61 -15.31 19.79
CA ILE A 377 -0.30 -13.95 19.32
C ILE A 377 -0.80 -13.74 17.89
N ALA A 378 -0.55 -14.69 16.99
CA ALA A 378 -1.04 -14.62 15.61
C ALA A 378 -2.58 -14.56 15.55
N ILE A 379 -3.27 -15.35 16.37
CA ILE A 379 -4.75 -15.28 16.48
C ILE A 379 -5.20 -13.89 16.98
N LEU A 380 -4.50 -13.30 17.96
CA LEU A 380 -4.83 -11.96 18.47
C LEU A 380 -4.53 -10.84 17.46
N GLU A 381 -3.55 -11.05 16.59
CA GLU A 381 -3.21 -10.15 15.49
C GLU A 381 -4.26 -10.24 14.38
N ASP A 382 -4.59 -11.45 13.91
CA ASP A 382 -5.57 -11.71 12.85
C ASP A 382 -6.99 -11.27 13.25
N THR A 383 -7.34 -11.40 14.53
CA THR A 383 -8.63 -10.90 15.05
C THR A 383 -8.66 -9.37 15.22
N GLY A 384 -7.52 -8.70 15.08
CA GLY A 384 -7.35 -7.27 15.29
C GLY A 384 -7.51 -6.86 16.77
N TYR A 385 -7.42 -7.80 17.70
CA TYR A 385 -7.54 -7.53 19.14
C TYR A 385 -6.32 -6.80 19.67
N MET A 386 -5.12 -7.04 19.13
CA MET A 386 -3.89 -6.32 19.49
C MET A 386 -4.04 -4.79 19.36
N ALA A 387 -4.65 -4.30 18.28
CA ALA A 387 -4.91 -2.88 18.09
C ALA A 387 -5.88 -2.31 19.15
N ARG A 388 -6.85 -3.12 19.59
CA ARG A 388 -7.84 -2.75 20.62
C ARG A 388 -7.22 -2.73 22.02
N MET A 389 -6.36 -3.71 22.33
CA MET A 389 -5.59 -3.72 23.59
C MET A 389 -4.73 -2.47 23.74
N ALA A 390 -4.01 -2.07 22.68
CA ALA A 390 -3.18 -0.88 22.68
C ALA A 390 -4.00 0.39 23.04
N PHE A 391 -5.23 0.50 22.53
CA PHE A 391 -6.13 1.61 22.86
C PHE A 391 -6.62 1.58 24.32
N ILE A 392 -6.94 0.40 24.85
CA ILE A 392 -7.35 0.23 26.27
C ILE A 392 -6.18 0.57 27.20
N LEU A 393 -4.99 0.07 26.86
CA LEU A 393 -3.75 0.31 27.62
C LEU A 393 -3.36 1.79 27.56
N ASP A 394 -3.48 2.47 26.42
CA ASP A 394 -3.25 3.91 26.31
C ASP A 394 -4.12 4.74 27.27
N ARG A 395 -5.35 4.30 27.53
CA ARG A 395 -6.22 4.95 28.53
C ARG A 395 -5.71 4.75 29.96
N VAL A 396 -5.18 3.57 30.29
CA VAL A 396 -4.62 3.26 31.62
C VAL A 396 -3.28 3.98 31.82
N PHE A 397 -2.38 3.92 30.83
CA PHE A 397 -1.06 4.54 30.90
C PHE A 397 -1.10 6.07 30.90
N ARG A 398 -2.10 6.69 30.25
CA ARG A 398 -2.35 8.14 30.39
C ARG A 398 -2.61 8.58 31.82
N TYR A 399 -3.17 7.72 32.68
CA TYR A 399 -3.33 8.02 34.11
C TYR A 399 -1.97 8.16 34.83
N PHE A 400 -0.94 7.48 34.32
CA PHE A 400 0.43 7.50 34.84
C PHE A 400 1.38 8.39 34.02
N GLY A 401 0.86 9.19 33.07
CA GLY A 401 1.67 10.11 32.26
C GLY A 401 2.51 9.45 31.17
N LEU A 402 2.22 8.19 30.80
CA LEU A 402 2.92 7.45 29.74
C LEU A 402 2.07 7.31 28.47
N HIS A 403 2.73 7.32 27.31
CA HIS A 403 2.07 7.11 26.01
C HIS A 403 1.88 5.61 25.72
N GLY A 404 0.67 5.21 25.30
CA GLY A 404 0.34 3.81 25.03
C GLY A 404 1.13 3.15 23.88
N GLN A 405 1.86 3.92 23.07
CA GLN A 405 2.77 3.36 22.07
C GLN A 405 4.02 2.70 22.67
N SER A 406 4.39 3.01 23.91
CA SER A 406 5.53 2.41 24.61
C SER A 406 5.28 0.98 25.11
N VAL A 407 4.06 0.48 24.92
CA VAL A 407 3.60 -0.82 25.43
C VAL A 407 3.89 -1.95 24.44
N LEU A 408 3.86 -1.68 23.13
CA LEU A 408 4.18 -2.66 22.10
C LEU A 408 5.59 -3.25 22.30
N PRO A 409 6.64 -2.44 22.59
CA PRO A 409 7.96 -2.94 22.92
C PRO A 409 8.03 -3.74 24.23
N MET A 410 7.18 -3.47 25.23
CA MET A 410 7.16 -4.22 26.50
C MET A 410 6.49 -5.60 26.36
N VAL A 411 5.43 -5.69 25.53
CA VAL A 411 4.76 -6.96 25.22
C VAL A 411 5.65 -7.83 24.33
N ILE A 412 6.28 -7.24 23.31
CA ILE A 412 7.22 -7.92 22.41
C ILE A 412 8.54 -8.25 23.13
N GLY A 413 8.96 -7.43 24.09
CA GLY A 413 10.17 -7.59 24.89
C GLY A 413 10.11 -8.68 25.96
N GLY A 414 9.09 -9.55 25.96
CA GLY A 414 9.01 -10.73 26.82
C GLY A 414 8.55 -10.47 28.26
N LEU A 415 8.40 -9.21 28.68
CA LEU A 415 8.13 -8.83 30.08
C LEU A 415 6.81 -9.38 30.65
N TYR A 416 5.90 -9.85 29.79
CA TYR A 416 4.65 -10.51 30.20
C TYR A 416 4.53 -11.99 29.84
N VAL A 417 5.41 -12.54 28.99
CA VAL A 417 5.22 -13.91 28.48
C VAL A 417 6.49 -14.76 28.39
N GLY A 418 7.64 -14.24 28.81
CA GLY A 418 8.86 -15.00 28.92
C GLY A 418 9.69 -14.55 30.10
N GLY A 419 9.59 -15.28 31.22
CA GLY A 419 10.58 -15.31 32.31
C GLY A 419 10.74 -14.04 33.11
#